data_AF-A0A3N5NCJ5-F1
#
_entry.id   AF-A0A3N5NCJ5-F1
#
_cell.length_a   1.000
_cell.length_b   1.000
_cell.length_c   1.000
_cell.angle_alpha   90.00
_cell.angle_beta   90.00
_cell.angle_gamma   90.00
#
_symmetry.space_group_name_H-M   'P 1'
#
loop_
_entity.id
_entity.type
_entity.pdbx_description
1 polymer ?
#
loop_
_entity_poly.entity_id
_entity_poly.type
_entity_poly.pdbx_seq_one_letter_code
_entity_poly.pdbx_strand_id
1 'polypeptide(L)'
;MAIVLQETLRAVFYAPFYAALALGAYRQEGVEVRLVTAPEPSAAARGLANGAADLAWGGPMRVLLTYDQQRDCDLVCFCEVVTRDPFYLVGRWPKP
;
A
#
# COMPACT_ATOMS: atom_id res chain seq x y z
N MET A 1 -7.28 -16.79 -10.20
CA MET A 1 -7.39 -15.37 -10.58
C MET A 1 -6.25 -14.66 -9.88
N ALA A 2 -5.47 -13.86 -10.61
CA ALA A 2 -4.32 -13.16 -10.05
C ALA A 2 -4.78 -11.95 -9.23
N ILE A 3 -4.22 -11.78 -8.04
CA ILE A 3 -4.41 -10.59 -7.20
C ILE A 3 -3.44 -9.51 -7.69
N VAL A 4 -3.95 -8.36 -8.11
CA VAL A 4 -3.16 -7.19 -8.50
C VAL A 4 -2.89 -6.34 -7.26
N LEU A 5 -1.63 -6.33 -6.82
CA LEU A 5 -1.15 -5.54 -5.69
C LEU A 5 -0.45 -4.28 -6.20
N GLN A 6 -0.95 -3.11 -5.83
CA GLN A 6 -0.40 -1.82 -6.25
C GLN A 6 0.57 -1.23 -5.20
N GLU A 7 1.80 -1.01 -5.62
CA GLU A 7 2.83 -0.25 -4.92
C GLU A 7 2.77 1.21 -5.36
N THR A 8 2.57 2.14 -4.42
CA THR A 8 2.63 3.59 -4.70
C THR A 8 3.80 4.30 -4.04
N LEU A 9 4.52 3.58 -3.17
CA LEU A 9 5.73 4.02 -2.49
C LEU A 9 6.60 2.79 -2.22
N ARG A 10 7.88 2.87 -2.56
CA ARG A 10 8.86 1.85 -2.23
C ARG A 10 9.50 2.16 -0.89
N ALA A 11 9.46 1.22 0.04
CA ALA A 11 10.01 1.38 1.39
C ALA A 11 10.60 0.07 1.91
N VAL A 12 11.62 0.18 2.78
CA VAL A 12 12.34 -0.99 3.31
C VAL A 12 11.45 -1.91 4.14
N PHE A 13 10.42 -1.37 4.80
CA PHE A 13 9.48 -2.16 5.58
C PHE A 13 8.55 -3.05 4.72
N TYR A 14 8.55 -2.90 3.39
CA TYR A 14 7.91 -3.84 2.46
C TYR A 14 8.85 -4.97 2.00
N ALA A 15 10.10 -5.01 2.46
CA ALA A 15 11.05 -6.09 2.15
C ALA A 15 10.48 -7.51 2.30
N PRO A 16 9.72 -7.85 3.36
CA PRO A 16 9.13 -9.18 3.48
C PRO A 16 8.20 -9.56 2.31
N PHE A 17 7.45 -8.61 1.74
CA PHE A 17 6.54 -8.88 0.62
C PHE A 17 7.28 -9.03 -0.70
N TYR A 18 8.35 -8.26 -0.93
CA TYR A 18 9.21 -8.49 -2.10
C TYR A 18 9.90 -9.86 -2.01
N ALA A 19 10.35 -10.26 -0.82
CA ALA A 19 10.93 -11.58 -0.60
C ALA A 19 9.91 -12.69 -0.88
N ALA A 20 8.66 -12.54 -0.41
CA ALA A 20 7.59 -13.50 -0.70
C ALA A 20 7.31 -13.64 -2.21
N LEU A 21 7.36 -12.53 -2.97
CA LEU A 21 7.27 -12.56 -4.44
C LEU A 21 8.48 -13.29 -5.06
N ALA A 22 9.69 -12.91 -4.68
CA ALA A 22 10.93 -13.43 -5.26
C ALA A 22 11.16 -14.91 -4.98
N LEU A 23 10.81 -15.37 -3.77
CA LEU A 23 10.91 -16.76 -3.34
C LEU A 23 9.74 -17.61 -3.85
N GLY A 24 8.72 -17.00 -4.46
CA GLY A 24 7.51 -17.68 -4.92
C GLY A 24 6.63 -18.19 -3.79
N ALA A 25 6.72 -17.60 -2.59
CA ALA A 25 5.96 -18.01 -1.41
C ALA A 25 4.45 -17.94 -1.64
N TYR A 26 3.95 -16.88 -2.29
CA TYR A 26 2.53 -16.79 -2.66
C TYR A 26 2.09 -17.96 -3.53
N ARG A 27 2.91 -18.34 -4.52
CA ARG A 27 2.61 -19.44 -5.45
C ARG A 27 2.58 -20.79 -4.74
N GLN A 28 3.45 -20.99 -3.74
CA GLN A 28 3.47 -22.21 -2.93
C GLN A 28 2.17 -22.37 -2.12
N GLU A 29 1.57 -21.26 -1.71
CA GLU A 29 0.25 -21.22 -1.05
C GLU A 29 -0.93 -21.20 -2.05
N GLY A 30 -0.67 -21.38 -3.35
CA GLY A 30 -1.71 -21.37 -4.39
C GLY A 30 -2.27 -19.98 -4.71
N VAL A 31 -1.62 -18.91 -4.27
CA VAL A 31 -2.00 -17.52 -4.54
C VAL A 31 -1.12 -16.93 -5.64
N GLU A 32 -1.75 -16.42 -6.69
CA GLU A 32 -1.05 -15.66 -7.72
C GLU A 32 -1.12 -14.17 -7.38
N VAL A 33 0.02 -13.53 -7.16
CA VAL A 33 0.13 -12.09 -6.88
C VAL A 33 0.93 -11.40 -7.97
N ARG A 34 0.35 -10.36 -8.56
CA ARG A 34 1.00 -9.47 -9.52
C ARG A 34 1.24 -8.11 -8.89
N LEU A 35 2.51 -7.79 -8.63
CA LEU A 35 2.90 -6.46 -8.18
C LEU A 35 2.92 -5.48 -9.36
N VAL A 36 2.21 -4.36 -9.23
CA VAL A 36 2.25 -3.23 -10.16
C VAL A 36 2.66 -1.97 -9.41
N THR A 37 3.38 -1.07 -10.09
CA THR A 37 3.80 0.21 -9.49
C THR A 37 3.01 1.35 -10.11
N ALA A 38 2.53 2.27 -9.27
CA ALA A 38 1.95 3.54 -9.69
C ALA A 38 2.87 4.71 -9.31
N PRO A 39 2.95 5.76 -10.14
CA PRO A 39 3.94 6.83 -9.98
C PRO A 39 3.65 7.76 -8.80
N GLU A 40 2.41 7.79 -8.30
CA GLU A 40 1.99 8.70 -7.25
C GLU A 40 1.21 8.00 -6.12
N PRO A 41 1.46 8.39 -4.85
CA PRO A 41 0.73 7.84 -3.71
C PRO A 41 -0.80 7.94 -3.80
N SER A 42 -1.32 9.00 -4.44
CA SER A 42 -2.77 9.24 -4.66
C SER A 42 -3.42 8.22 -5.61
N ALA A 43 -2.64 7.46 -6.37
CA ALA A 43 -3.16 6.45 -7.29
C ALA A 43 -3.76 5.23 -6.60
N ALA A 44 -3.47 4.99 -5.31
CA ALA A 44 -3.99 3.83 -4.56
C ALA A 44 -5.52 3.78 -4.57
N ALA A 45 -6.18 4.82 -4.09
CA ALA A 45 -7.64 4.87 -3.99
C ALA A 45 -8.32 4.75 -5.36
N ARG A 46 -7.80 5.46 -6.38
CA ARG A 46 -8.34 5.38 -7.74
C ARG A 46 -8.19 4.00 -8.37
N GLY A 47 -7.04 3.36 -8.17
CA GLY A 47 -6.76 2.02 -8.70
C GLY A 47 -7.66 0.94 -8.09
N LEU A 48 -7.96 1.08 -6.80
CA LEU A 48 -8.94 0.21 -6.13
C LEU A 48 -10.36 0.49 -6.65
N ALA A 49 -10.78 1.76 -6.72
CA ALA A 49 -12.13 2.14 -7.12
C ALA A 49 -12.48 1.78 -8.58
N ASN A 50 -11.50 1.80 -9.49
CA ASN A 50 -11.72 1.47 -10.91
C ASN A 50 -11.37 0.03 -11.28
N GLY A 51 -10.99 -0.81 -10.31
CA GLY A 51 -10.63 -2.21 -10.52
C GLY A 51 -9.28 -2.44 -11.21
N ALA A 52 -8.42 -1.42 -11.32
CA ALA A 52 -7.05 -1.59 -11.83
C ALA A 52 -6.13 -2.29 -10.82
N ALA A 53 -6.50 -2.31 -9.53
CA ALA A 53 -5.84 -3.05 -8.48
C ALA A 53 -6.86 -3.68 -7.53
N ASP A 54 -6.55 -4.85 -7.00
CA ASP A 54 -7.36 -5.52 -5.97
C ASP A 54 -6.93 -5.09 -4.56
N LEU A 55 -5.63 -4.85 -4.39
CA LEU A 55 -4.99 -4.45 -3.14
C LEU A 55 -4.00 -3.31 -3.40
N ALA A 56 -3.80 -2.44 -2.42
CA ALA A 56 -2.76 -1.42 -2.48
C ALA A 56 -1.99 -1.35 -1.16
N TRP A 57 -0.69 -1.15 -1.24
CA TRP A 57 0.10 -0.73 -0.09
C TRP A 57 -0.13 0.75 0.19
N GLY A 58 -0.37 1.07 1.45
CA GLY A 58 -0.62 2.43 1.91
C GLY A 58 -0.85 2.50 3.41
N GLY A 59 -0.90 3.72 3.92
CA GLY A 59 -1.24 3.99 5.31
C GLY A 59 -2.71 4.35 5.49
N PRO A 60 -3.23 4.29 6.73
CA PRO A 60 -4.61 4.64 7.05
C PRO A 60 -4.97 6.09 6.68
N MET A 61 -3.99 6.99 6.64
CA MET A 61 -4.19 8.37 6.16
C MET A 61 -4.78 8.43 4.74
N ARG A 62 -4.46 7.47 3.86
CA ARG A 62 -5.03 7.45 2.50
C ARG A 62 -6.52 7.15 2.56
N VAL A 63 -6.93 6.19 3.38
CA VAL A 63 -8.34 5.82 3.57
C VAL A 63 -9.11 7.00 4.16
N LEU A 64 -8.56 7.65 5.20
CA LEU A 64 -9.16 8.83 5.82
C LEU A 64 -9.34 9.99 4.82
N LEU A 65 -8.31 10.30 4.02
CA LEU A 65 -8.39 11.34 2.99
C LEU A 65 -9.40 11.01 1.90
N THR A 66 -9.55 9.74 1.53
CA THR A 66 -10.58 9.34 0.57
C THR A 66 -11.98 9.47 1.16
N TYR A 67 -12.21 9.06 2.41
CA TYR A 67 -13.49 9.26 3.08
C TYR A 67 -13.88 10.74 3.25
N ASP A 68 -12.90 11.62 3.45
CA ASP A 68 -13.12 13.06 3.49
C ASP A 68 -13.67 13.61 2.16
N GLN A 69 -13.21 13.05 1.04
CA GLN A 69 -13.63 13.44 -0.32
C GLN A 69 -14.87 12.69 -0.82
N GLN A 70 -15.04 11.44 -0.41
CA GLN A 70 -16.07 10.49 -0.87
C GLN A 70 -16.57 9.68 0.33
N ARG A 71 -17.62 10.18 0.99
CA ARG A 71 -18.12 9.60 2.25
C ARG A 71 -18.67 8.18 2.11
N ASP A 72 -19.06 7.79 0.90
CA ASP A 72 -19.63 6.50 0.55
C ASP A 72 -18.61 5.50 0.00
N CYS A 73 -17.30 5.81 0.01
CA CYS A 73 -16.29 4.85 -0.39
C CYS A 73 -16.25 3.63 0.55
N ASP A 74 -15.73 2.52 0.06
CA ASP A 74 -15.68 1.22 0.75
C ASP A 74 -14.23 0.78 1.08
N LEU A 75 -13.29 1.73 1.10
CA LEU A 75 -11.90 1.45 1.38
C LEU A 75 -11.68 1.01 2.82
N VAL A 76 -11.00 -0.12 3.02
CA VAL A 76 -10.69 -0.67 4.33
C VAL A 76 -9.20 -0.99 4.48
N CYS A 77 -8.65 -0.69 5.66
CA CYS A 77 -7.35 -1.21 6.08
C CYS A 77 -7.57 -2.56 6.77
N PHE A 78 -7.11 -3.66 6.17
CA PHE A 78 -7.33 -5.02 6.72
C PHE A 78 -6.07 -5.69 7.28
N CYS A 79 -4.89 -5.12 7.07
CA CYS A 79 -3.62 -5.69 7.50
C CYS A 79 -2.65 -4.59 7.96
N GLU A 80 -2.11 -4.74 9.17
CA GLU A 80 -1.06 -3.87 9.70
C GLU A 80 0.32 -4.46 9.38
N VAL A 81 1.17 -3.68 8.70
CA VAL A 81 2.56 -4.07 8.36
C VAL A 81 3.55 -3.38 9.29
N VAL A 82 3.28 -2.11 9.63
CA VAL A 82 4.13 -1.27 10.46
C VAL A 82 3.25 -0.61 11.51
N THR A 83 3.45 -0.96 12.78
CA THR A 83 2.62 -0.47 13.90
C THR A 83 2.96 0.97 14.32
N ARG A 84 4.22 1.40 14.16
CA ARG A 84 4.66 2.75 14.54
C ARG A 84 4.86 3.63 13.32
N ASP A 85 4.56 4.91 13.45
CA ASP A 85 4.76 5.88 12.38
C ASP A 85 6.25 5.91 11.96
N PRO A 86 6.58 5.55 10.70
CA PRO A 86 7.94 5.57 10.21
C PRO A 86 8.38 6.97 9.71
N PHE A 87 7.50 7.97 9.77
CA PHE A 87 7.76 9.30 9.26
C PHE A 87 8.26 10.25 10.35
N TYR A 88 9.31 11.00 10.03
CA TYR A 88 9.96 11.95 10.93
C TYR A 88 10.08 13.30 10.24
N LEU A 89 9.88 14.38 10.99
CA LEU A 89 10.31 15.71 10.56
C LEU A 89 11.82 15.83 10.76
N VAL A 90 12.56 16.02 9.67
CA VAL A 90 14.02 16.14 9.70
C VAL A 90 14.42 17.56 9.32
N GLY A 91 15.19 18.22 10.20
CA GLY A 91 15.74 19.55 9.98
C GLY A 91 17.26 19.54 10.11
N ARG A 92 17.95 20.47 9.43
CA ARG A 92 19.41 20.63 9.55
C ARG A 92 19.85 21.00 10.98
N TRP A 93 19.00 21.69 11.71
CA TRP A 93 19.23 22.14 13.09
C TRP A 93 17.98 21.85 13.92
N PRO A 94 18.12 21.65 15.25
CA PRO A 94 16.98 21.59 16.15
C PRO A 94 16.12 22.84 16.01
N LYS A 95 14.84 22.65 15.67
CA LYS A 95 13.80 23.69 15.70
C LYS A 95 12.64 23.15 16.55
N PRO A 96 12.60 23.49 17.84
CA PRO A 96 11.45 23.17 18.69
C PRO A 96 10.20 23.92 18.26
#